data_AF-A0A7D3YEM2-F1
#
_entry.id   AF-A0A7D3YEM2-F1
#
_cell.length_a   1.000
_cell.length_b   1.000
_cell.length_c   1.000
_cell.angle_alpha   90.00
_cell.angle_beta   90.00
_cell.angle_gamma   90.00
#
_symmetry.space_group_name_H-M   'P 1'
#
loop_
_entity.id
_entity.type
_entity.pdbx_description
1 polymer ?
#
loop_
_entity_poly.entity_id
_entity_poly.type
_entity_poly.pdbx_seq_one_letter_code
_entity_poly.pdbx_strand_id
1 'polypeptide(L)' 'MKLSTALIAVGVALIVIPLPVPIPFVGVIAGALAVLAGLFLRLFGV' A
#
# COMPACT_ATOMS: atom_id res chain seq x y z
N MET A 1 13.56 5.91 -6.99
CA MET A 1 12.21 5.39 -7.29
C MET A 1 11.21 6.50 -7.05
N LYS A 2 10.13 6.63 -7.84
CA LYS A 2 9.08 7.62 -7.58
C LYS A 2 8.30 7.23 -6.31
N LEU A 3 7.89 8.21 -5.49
CA LEU A 3 7.16 7.98 -4.24
C LEU A 3 5.88 7.16 -4.46
N SER A 4 5.16 7.45 -5.55
CA SER A 4 3.99 6.68 -5.98
C SER A 4 4.30 5.19 -6.20
N THR A 5 5.42 4.87 -6.85
CA THR A 5 5.85 3.48 -7.05
C THR A 5 6.19 2.79 -5.73
N ALA A 6 6.85 3.49 -4.81
CA ALA A 6 7.17 2.96 -3.49
C ALA A 6 5.90 2.67 -2.69
N LEU A 7 4.93 3.59 -2.66
CA LEU A 7 3.64 3.42 -1.98
C LEU A 7 2.83 2.26 -2.56
N ILE A 8 2.77 2.14 -3.89
CA ILE A 8 2.08 1.01 -4.53
C ILE A 8 2.78 -0.31 -4.19
N ALA A 9 4.11 -0.37 -4.27
CA ALA A 9 4.87 -1.59 -3.97
C ALA A 9 4.71 -2.01 -2.51
N VAL A 10 4.82 -1.07 -1.56
CA VAL A 10 4.59 -1.33 -0.14
C VAL A 10 3.15 -1.75 0.11
N GLY A 11 2.18 -1.07 -0.51
CA GLY A 11 0.77 -1.43 -0.35
C GLY A 11 0.46 -2.83 -0.85
N VAL A 12 1.00 -3.23 -2.00
CA VAL A 12 0.90 -4.61 -2.52
C VAL A 12 1.59 -5.60 -1.58
N ALA A 13 2.77 -5.28 -1.07
CA ALA A 13 3.48 -6.15 -0.12
C ALA A 13 2.67 -6.37 1.17
N LEU A 14 2.03 -5.34 1.72
CA LEU A 14 1.17 -5.45 2.92
C LEU A 14 -0.09 -6.30 2.69
N ILE A 15 -0.60 -6.34 1.45
CA ILE A 15 -1.74 -7.18 1.08
C ILE A 15 -1.32 -8.64 0.90
N VAL A 16 -0.19 -8.87 0.22
CA VAL A 16 0.26 -10.21 -0.20
C VAL A 16 0.99 -10.94 0.93
N ILE A 17 1.78 -10.22 1.73
CA ILE A 17 2.57 -10.81 2.81
C ILE A 17 1.70 -10.88 4.06
N PRO A 18 1.39 -12.09 4.58
CA PRO A 18 0.66 -12.22 5.83
C PRO A 18 1.50 -11.65 6.96
N LEU A 19 0.96 -10.64 7.63
CA LEU A 19 1.62 -9.97 8.74
C LEU A 19 1.31 -10.71 10.05
N PRO A 20 2.31 -10.97 10.91
CA PRO A 20 2.12 -11.60 12.21
C PRO A 20 1.61 -10.58 13.24
N VAL A 21 0.45 -9.97 12.97
CA VAL A 21 -0.22 -9.00 13.85
C VAL A 21 -1.50 -9.61 14.42
N PRO A 22 -1.88 -9.30 15.68
CA PRO A 22 -3.05 -9.91 16.32
C PRO A 22 -4.38 -9.45 15.69
N ILE A 23 -4.35 -8.34 14.94
CA ILE A 23 -5.53 -7.72 14.37
C ILE A 23 -5.76 -8.31 12.98
N PRO A 24 -6.88 -9.02 12.75
CA PRO A 24 -7.19 -9.59 11.46
C PRO A 24 -7.35 -8.50 10.40
N PHE A 25 -6.91 -8.77 9.17
CA PHE A 25 -7.04 -7.90 7.99
C PHE A 25 -6.32 -6.53 8.02
N VAL A 26 -5.57 -6.18 9.08
CA VAL A 26 -4.83 -4.90 9.14
C VAL A 26 -3.89 -4.70 7.96
N GLY A 27 -3.18 -5.75 7.54
CA GLY A 27 -2.30 -5.69 6.36
C GLY A 27 -3.05 -5.33 5.07
N VAL A 28 -4.22 -5.93 4.88
CA VAL A 28 -5.06 -5.69 3.70
C VAL A 28 -5.60 -4.27 3.70
N ILE A 29 -6.09 -3.78 4.84
CA ILE A 29 -6.64 -2.42 4.95
C ILE A 29 -5.54 -1.37 4.74
N ALA A 30 -4.43 -1.50 5.48
CA ALA A 30 -3.30 -0.57 5.36
C ALA A 30 -2.69 -0.60 3.96
N GLY A 31 -2.57 -1.80 3.37
CA GLY A 31 -2.06 -1.99 2.03
C GLY A 31 -2.96 -1.39 0.96
N ALA A 32 -4.29 -1.56 1.07
CA ALA A 32 -5.25 -0.93 0.17
C ALA A 32 -5.16 0.60 0.20
N LEU A 33 -5.07 1.19 1.40
CA LEU A 33 -4.90 2.64 1.56
C LEU A 33 -3.57 3.13 0.93
N ALA A 34 -2.48 2.39 1.14
CA ALA A 34 -1.19 2.71 0.54
C ALA A 34 -1.20 2.62 -1.00
N VAL A 35 -1.87 1.62 -1.57
CA VAL A 35 -2.06 1.51 -3.03
C VAL A 35 -2.88 2.67 -3.56
N LEU A 36 -4.00 3.02 -2.91
CA LEU A 36 -4.85 4.15 -3.31
C LEU A 36 -4.09 5.47 -3.25
N ALA A 37 -3.32 5.71 -2.18
CA ALA A 37 -2.49 6.90 -2.05
C ALA A 37 -1.39 6.94 -3.14
N GLY A 38 -0.73 5.82 -3.40
CA GLY A 38 0.29 5.73 -4.45
C GLY A 38 -0.29 5.92 -5.85
N LEU A 39 -1.50 5.41 -6.12
CA LEU A 39 -2.24 5.68 -7.36
C LEU A 39 -2.62 7.14 -7.48
N PHE A 40 -3.11 7.75 -6.40
CA PHE A 40 -3.44 9.17 -6.37
C PHE A 40 -2.21 10.02 -6.74
N LEU A 41 -1.07 9.81 -6.08
CA LEU A 41 0.18 10.51 -6.41
C LEU A 41 0.58 10.29 -7.88
N ARG A 42 0.42 9.06 -8.39
CA ARG A 42 0.72 8.74 -9.78
C ARG A 42 -0.18 9.45 -10.78
N LEU A 43 -1.46 9.57 -10.48
CA LEU A 43 -2.46 10.18 -11.36
C LEU A 43 -2.38 11.71 -11.36
N PHE A 44 -2.09 12.31 -10.20
CA PHE A 44 -2.02 13.76 -10.03
C PHE A 44 -0.61 14.34 -10.16
N GLY A 45 0.40 13.50 -10.41
CA GLY A 45 1.77 13.92 -10.72
C GLY A 45 2.53 14.53 -9.55
N VAL A 46 2.07 14.27 -8.31
CA VAL A 46 2.71 14.70 -7.06
C VAL A 46 3.87 13.77 -6.70
#